data_AF-A0A950KA95-F1
#
_entry.id   AF-A0A950KA95-F1
#
_cell.length_a   1.000
_cell.length_b   1.000
_cell.length_c   1.000
_cell.angle_alpha   90.00
_cell.angle_beta   90.00
_cell.angle_gamma   90.00
#
_symmetry.space_group_name_H-M   'P 1'
#
loop_
_entity.id
_entity.type
_entity.pdbx_description
1 polymer ?
#
loop_
_entity_poly.entity_id
_entity_poly.type
_entity_poly.pdbx_seq_one_letter_code
_entity_poly.pdbx_strand_id
1 'polypeptide(L)' 'VSYANPNEAAQKLIRKEILENRAANPNEEELRRCSLFKELDPGTKKQLDDAWAQVKGR' A
#
# COMPACT_ATOMS: atom_id res chain seq x y z
N VAL A 1 -8.79 -8.32 10.21
CA VAL A 1 -8.37 -8.13 8.81
C VAL A 1 -7.93 -6.69 8.68
N SER A 2 -6.63 -6.43 8.50
CA SER A 2 -6.08 -5.07 8.50
C SER A 2 -5.79 -4.52 7.09
N TYR A 3 -6.06 -5.31 6.05
CA TYR A 3 -5.86 -4.95 4.64
C TYR A 3 -7.13 -5.20 3.83
N ALA A 4 -7.38 -4.38 2.81
CA ALA A 4 -8.44 -4.61 1.85
C ALA A 4 -8.19 -5.88 1.05
N ASN A 5 -9.27 -6.64 0.80
CA ASN A 5 -9.24 -7.83 -0.04
C ASN A 5 -9.77 -7.45 -1.44
N PRO A 6 -9.03 -7.70 -2.53
CA PRO A 6 -9.50 -7.41 -3.88
C PRO A 6 -10.59 -8.38 -4.39
N ASN A 7 -10.87 -9.48 -3.69
CA ASN A 7 -11.90 -10.44 -4.07
C ASN A 7 -13.32 -9.88 -3.80
N GLU A 8 -14.02 -9.50 -4.85
CA GLU A 8 -15.39 -8.98 -4.80
C GLU A 8 -16.39 -9.94 -4.13
N ALA A 9 -16.26 -11.25 -4.35
CA ALA A 9 -17.15 -12.23 -3.74
C ALA A 9 -16.96 -12.29 -2.21
N ALA A 10 -15.71 -12.13 -1.74
CA ALA A 10 -15.40 -12.11 -0.32
C ALA A 10 -15.97 -10.87 0.39
N GLN A 11 -16.16 -9.75 -0.32
CA GLN A 11 -16.72 -8.53 0.28
C GLN A 11 -18.11 -8.76 0.87
N LYS A 12 -18.91 -9.66 0.30
CA LYS A 12 -20.24 -10.01 0.81
C LYS A 12 -20.22 -10.72 2.17
N LEU A 13 -19.06 -11.28 2.56
CA LEU A 13 -18.87 -12.04 3.79
C LEU A 13 -18.13 -11.23 4.87
N ILE A 14 -17.54 -10.09 4.50
CA ILE A 14 -16.79 -9.23 5.42
C ILE A 14 -17.79 -8.35 6.18
N ARG A 15 -17.56 -8.19 7.49
CA ARG A 15 -18.39 -7.33 8.34
C ARG A 15 -18.35 -5.89 7.85
N LYS A 16 -19.51 -5.22 7.91
CA LYS A 16 -19.69 -3.85 7.43
C LYS A 16 -18.69 -2.88 8.05
N GLU A 17 -18.41 -3.00 9.35
CA GLU A 17 -17.46 -2.10 10.05
C GLU A 17 -16.04 -2.18 9.47
N ILE A 18 -15.65 -3.32 8.89
CA ILE A 18 -14.35 -3.50 8.24
C ILE A 18 -14.37 -2.88 6.85
N LEU A 19 -15.46 -3.06 6.09
CA LEU A 19 -15.61 -2.48 4.75
C LEU A 19 -15.68 -0.95 4.77
N GLU A 20 -16.27 -0.37 5.82
CA GLU A 20 -16.40 1.08 5.99
C GLU A 20 -15.14 1.75 6.56
N ASN A 21 -14.12 0.97 6.97
CA ASN A 21 -12.87 1.52 7.44
C ASN A 21 -12.07 2.13 6.28
N ARG A 22 -12.02 3.47 6.22
CA ARG A 22 -11.33 4.27 5.20
C ARG A 22 -9.83 4.08 5.11
N ALA A 23 -9.18 3.69 6.21
CA ALA A 23 -7.75 3.41 6.20
C ALA A 23 -7.43 2.11 5.43
N ALA A 24 -8.38 1.17 5.42
CA ALA A 24 -8.27 -0.07 4.64
C ALA A 24 -8.93 0.05 3.27
N ASN A 25 -10.10 0.68 3.19
CA ASN A 25 -10.95 0.82 2.00
C ASN A 25 -11.22 2.31 1.69
N PRO A 26 -10.23 3.05 1.17
CA PRO A 26 -10.37 4.46 0.79
C PRO A 26 -11.33 4.66 -0.39
N ASN A 27 -11.87 5.87 -0.58
CA ASN A 27 -12.60 6.22 -1.81
C ASN A 27 -11.66 6.56 -2.97
N GLU A 28 -12.26 6.79 -4.14
CA GLU A 28 -11.53 7.21 -5.33
C GLU A 28 -10.75 8.52 -5.15
N GLU A 29 -11.26 9.49 -4.41
CA GLU A 29 -10.55 10.77 -4.21
C GLU A 29 -9.27 10.60 -3.40
N GLU A 30 -9.33 9.78 -2.34
CA GLU A 30 -8.18 9.39 -1.53
C GLU A 30 -7.18 8.56 -2.36
N LEU A 31 -7.68 7.60 -3.14
CA LEU A 31 -6.85 6.77 -4.03
C LEU A 31 -6.12 7.59 -5.10
N ARG A 32 -6.74 8.66 -5.62
CA ARG A 32 -6.09 9.56 -6.60
C ARG A 32 -4.88 10.29 -6.04
N ARG A 33 -4.74 10.39 -4.72
CA ARG A 33 -3.56 11.00 -4.06
C ARG A 33 -2.45 9.97 -3.83
N CYS A 34 -2.72 8.68 -4.01
CA CYS A 34 -1.72 7.63 -3.91
C CYS A 34 -0.94 7.47 -5.21
N SER A 35 0.25 6.90 -5.12
CA SER A 35 1.08 6.54 -6.27
C SER A 35 1.54 5.10 -6.12
N LEU A 36 1.55 4.36 -7.22
CA LEU A 36 2.14 3.03 -7.25
C LEU A 36 3.65 3.16 -7.37
N PHE A 37 4.38 2.33 -6.63
CA PHE A 37 5.81 2.20 -6.83
C PHE A 37 6.08 1.60 -8.21
N LYS A 38 7.01 2.21 -8.94
CA LYS A 38 7.50 1.69 -10.21
C LYS A 38 8.59 0.66 -9.96
N GLU A 39 8.74 -0.25 -10.91
CA GLU A 39 9.93 -1.07 -10.97
C GLU A 39 11.15 -0.18 -11.24
N LEU A 40 12.21 -0.38 -10.47
CA LEU A 40 13.44 0.39 -10.55
C LEU A 40 14.51 -0.46 -11.23
N ASP A 41 15.34 0.18 -12.06
CA ASP A 41 16.52 -0.49 -12.58
C ASP A 41 17.47 -0.89 -11.42
N PRO A 42 18.30 -1.93 -11.61
CA PRO A 42 19.17 -2.42 -10.54
C PRO A 42 20.11 -1.35 -9.95
N GLY A 43 20.54 -0.38 -10.76
CA GLY A 43 21.43 0.70 -10.32
C GLY A 43 20.73 1.66 -9.35
N THR A 44 19.55 2.17 -9.75
CA THR A 44 18.73 3.05 -8.90
C THR A 44 18.28 2.35 -7.63
N LYS A 45 17.91 1.07 -7.71
CA LYS A 45 17.54 0.27 -6.54
C LYS A 45 18.68 0.19 -5.53
N LYS A 46 19.90 -0.12 -6.00
CA LYS A 46 21.08 -0.17 -5.14
C LYS A 46 21.38 1.16 -4.46
N GLN A 47 21.26 2.28 -5.19
CA GLN A 47 21.48 3.61 -4.61
C GLN A 47 20.50 3.91 -3.46
N LEU A 48 19.22 3.54 -3.61
CA LEU A 48 18.23 3.69 -2.55
C LEU A 48 18.52 2.78 -1.35
N ASP A 49 18.91 1.52 -1.60
CA ASP A 49 19.27 0.58 -0.54
C ASP A 49 20.48 1.08 0.27
N ASP A 50 21.51 1.59 -0.40
CA ASP A 50 22.71 2.17 0.25
C ASP A 50 22.36 3.43 1.06
N ALA A 51 21.52 4.32 0.50
CA ALA A 51 21.05 5.52 1.21
C ALA A 51 20.21 5.14 2.44
N TRP A 52 19.33 4.15 2.32
CA TRP A 52 18.52 3.67 3.43
C TRP A 52 19.35 2.97 4.51
N ALA A 53 20.44 2.28 4.14
CA ALA A 53 21.39 1.72 5.10
C ALA A 53 22.06 2.79 5.94
N GLN A 54 22.35 3.98 5.38
CA GLN A 54 22.88 5.11 6.14
C GLN A 54 21.85 5.67 7.12
N VAL A 55 20.57 5.78 6.72
CA VAL A 55 19.48 6.23 7.59
C VAL A 55 19.26 5.27 8.76
N LYS A 56 19.26 3.96 8.49
CA LYS A 56 19.19 2.90 9.52
C LYS A 56 20.49 2.73 10.32
N GLY A 57 21.57 3.37 9.86
CA GLY A 57 22.96 3.10 10.21
C GLY A 57 23.57 4.05 11.23
N ARG A 58 22.71 4.64 12.07
CA ARG A 58 22.94 4.76 13.51
C ARG A 58 21.78 4.10 14.25
#